data_AF-A0A9P0PEZ5-F1
#
_entry.id   AF-A0A9P0PEZ5-F1
#
_cell.length_a   1.000
_cell.length_b   1.000
_cell.length_c   1.000
_cell.angle_alpha   90.00
_cell.angle_beta   90.00
_cell.angle_gamma   90.00
#
_symmetry.space_group_name_H-M   'P 1'
#
loop_
_entity.id
_entity.type
_entity.pdbx_description
1 polymer ?
#
loop_
_entity_poly.entity_id
_entity_poly.type
_entity_poly.pdbx_seq_one_letter_code
_entity_poly.pdbx_strand_id
1 'polypeptide(L)'
;MFKFKLLLIYAIAVSLVYSFPADNEYRNEYSAWNNYKTDYSKQYDSPNEEARRQGIFNDNLAFIEDHNRRYQNGEVGYKLAVNDLADLSHDEYRRTRLGLLG
;
A
#
# COMPACT_ATOMS: atom_id res chain seq x y z
N MET A 1 4.31 -41.62 -27.78
CA MET A 1 5.19 -40.45 -27.56
C MET A 1 4.52 -39.09 -27.76
N PHE A 2 3.68 -38.86 -28.79
CA PHE A 2 3.02 -37.56 -29.01
C PHE A 2 2.06 -37.12 -27.88
N LYS A 3 1.25 -38.03 -27.34
CA LYS A 3 0.33 -37.74 -26.23
C LYS A 3 1.05 -37.28 -24.94
N PHE A 4 2.24 -37.83 -24.69
CA PHE A 4 3.07 -37.47 -23.53
C PHE A 4 3.68 -36.07 -23.68
N LYS A 5 4.09 -35.68 -24.89
CA LYS A 5 4.57 -34.32 -25.18
C LYS A 5 3.46 -33.27 -25.04
N LEU A 6 2.23 -33.59 -25.46
CA LEU A 6 1.05 -32.74 -25.28
C LEU A 6 0.68 -32.54 -23.81
N LEU A 7 0.72 -33.60 -22.99
CA LEU A 7 0.51 -33.50 -21.55
C LEU A 7 1.59 -32.65 -20.87
N LEU A 8 2.85 -32.76 -21.31
CA LEU A 8 3.95 -31.99 -20.76
C LEU A 8 3.84 -30.50 -21.09
N ILE A 9 3.46 -30.18 -22.34
CA ILE A 9 3.19 -28.79 -22.77
C ILE A 9 2.01 -28.21 -22.00
N TYR A 10 0.95 -28.99 -21.79
CA TYR A 10 -0.20 -28.58 -20.99
C TYR A 10 0.19 -28.31 -19.53
N ALA A 11 0.99 -29.19 -18.92
CA ALA A 11 1.46 -29.01 -17.54
C ALA A 11 2.33 -27.75 -17.37
N ILE A 12 3.19 -27.45 -18.35
CA ILE A 12 4.02 -26.22 -18.36
C ILE A 12 3.16 -24.96 -18.55
N ALA A 13 2.16 -25.01 -19.45
CA ALA A 13 1.25 -23.89 -19.64
C ALA A 13 0.43 -23.60 -18.37
N VAL A 14 -0.01 -24.64 -17.67
CA VAL A 14 -0.72 -24.51 -16.40
C VAL A 14 0.17 -23.93 -15.30
N SER A 15 1.42 -24.38 -15.16
CA SER A 15 2.33 -23.85 -14.12
C SER A 15 2.77 -22.40 -14.35
N LEU A 16 2.90 -21.97 -15.61
CA LEU A 16 3.18 -20.56 -15.94
C LEU A 16 2.01 -19.64 -15.52
N VAL A 17 0.76 -20.08 -15.66
CA VAL A 17 -0.41 -19.30 -15.22
C VAL A 17 -0.42 -19.09 -13.69
N TYR A 18 -0.02 -20.10 -12.91
CA TYR A 18 0.07 -19.99 -11.45
C TYR A 18 1.25 -19.14 -10.96
N SER A 19 2.23 -18.84 -11.82
CA SER A 19 3.43 -18.07 -11.47
C SER A 19 3.26 -16.58 -11.67
N PHE A 20 2.14 -16.12 -12.24
CA PHE A 20 1.79 -14.71 -12.24
C PHE A 20 1.31 -14.34 -10.84
N PRO A 21 2.03 -13.48 -10.09
CA PRO A 21 1.47 -12.88 -8.90
C PRO A 21 0.25 -12.05 -9.36
N ALA A 22 -0.92 -12.60 -9.11
CA ALA A 22 -2.18 -11.92 -9.36
C ALA A 22 -2.24 -10.73 -8.40
N ASP A 23 -2.18 -9.51 -8.93
CA ASP A 23 -2.95 -8.29 -8.60
C ASP A 23 -3.34 -7.96 -7.13
N ASN A 24 -2.77 -8.65 -6.15
CA ASN A 24 -3.20 -8.64 -4.76
C ASN A 24 -2.71 -7.40 -4.01
N GLU A 25 -1.50 -6.92 -4.34
CA GLU A 25 -0.88 -5.73 -3.75
C GLU A 25 -1.66 -4.49 -4.17
N TYR A 26 -1.96 -4.32 -5.46
CA TYR A 26 -2.74 -3.18 -5.96
C TYR A 26 -4.19 -3.17 -5.45
N ARG A 27 -4.84 -4.35 -5.37
CA ARG A 27 -6.18 -4.46 -4.76
C ARG A 27 -6.16 -4.10 -3.28
N ASN A 28 -5.10 -4.44 -2.55
CA ASN A 28 -4.95 -4.06 -1.14
C ASN A 28 -4.90 -2.54 -1.02
N GLU A 29 -4.09 -1.85 -1.84
CA GLU A 29 -3.85 -0.41 -1.67
C GLU A 29 -5.09 0.38 -2.02
N TYR A 30 -5.76 0.01 -3.12
CA TYR A 30 -7.03 0.62 -3.51
C TYR A 30 -8.11 0.43 -2.44
N SER A 31 -8.17 -0.74 -1.80
CA SER A 31 -9.10 -0.96 -0.69
C SER A 31 -8.71 -0.16 0.56
N ALA A 32 -7.42 -0.07 0.89
CA ALA A 32 -6.90 0.65 2.03
C ALA A 32 -7.16 2.16 1.91
N TRP A 33 -6.97 2.73 0.72
CA TRP A 33 -7.25 4.14 0.44
C TRP A 33 -8.73 4.48 0.61
N ASN A 34 -9.63 3.66 0.08
CA ASN A 34 -11.07 3.93 0.20
C ASN A 34 -11.58 3.75 1.64
N ASN A 35 -11.06 2.76 2.37
CA ASN A 35 -11.35 2.59 3.79
C ASN A 35 -10.84 3.80 4.59
N TYR A 36 -9.60 4.22 4.36
CA TYR A 36 -9.01 5.41 4.99
C TYR A 36 -9.88 6.66 4.77
N LYS A 37 -10.28 6.94 3.52
CA LYS A 37 -11.15 8.09 3.25
C LYS A 37 -12.48 8.00 4.00
N THR A 38 -13.04 6.80 4.11
CA THR A 38 -14.31 6.57 4.82
C THR A 38 -14.14 6.76 6.32
N ASP A 39 -13.15 6.09 6.91
CA ASP A 39 -12.88 6.08 8.35
C ASP A 39 -12.54 7.48 8.89
N TYR A 40 -11.85 8.29 8.09
CA TYR A 40 -11.41 9.64 8.45
C TYR A 40 -12.18 10.76 7.73
N SER A 41 -13.29 10.42 7.06
CA SER A 41 -14.17 11.38 6.35
C SER A 41 -13.43 12.34 5.41
N LYS A 42 -12.45 11.81 4.66
CA LYS A 42 -11.61 12.61 3.76
C LYS A 42 -12.35 12.97 2.48
N GLN A 43 -12.20 14.22 2.09
CA GLN A 43 -12.73 14.78 0.83
C GLN A 43 -11.64 15.69 0.23
N TYR A 44 -11.52 15.67 -1.09
CA TYR A 44 -10.48 16.40 -1.81
C TYR A 44 -11.11 17.24 -2.94
N ASP A 45 -10.61 18.45 -3.12
CA ASP A 45 -11.23 19.46 -4.01
C ASP A 45 -11.08 19.13 -5.50
N SER A 46 -10.12 18.27 -5.86
CA SER A 46 -9.87 17.89 -7.25
C SER A 46 -9.29 16.49 -7.37
N PRO A 47 -9.46 15.82 -8.54
CA PRO A 47 -8.81 14.54 -8.81
C PRO A 47 -7.29 14.59 -8.71
N ASN A 48 -6.67 15.73 -9.05
CA ASN A 48 -5.22 15.91 -8.94
C ASN A 48 -4.76 15.94 -7.48
N GLU A 49 -5.51 16.62 -6.61
CA GLU A 49 -5.22 16.61 -5.18
C GLU A 49 -5.46 15.23 -4.59
N GLU A 50 -6.54 14.55 -4.97
CA GLU A 50 -6.82 13.18 -4.52
C GLU A 50 -5.68 12.23 -4.92
N ALA A 51 -5.23 12.27 -6.17
CA ALA A 51 -4.11 11.46 -6.64
C ALA A 51 -2.82 11.74 -5.86
N ARG A 52 -2.53 13.01 -5.57
CA ARG A 52 -1.37 13.39 -4.75
C ARG A 52 -1.48 12.86 -3.32
N ARG A 53 -2.66 12.99 -2.70
CA ARG A 53 -2.95 12.52 -1.34
C ARG A 53 -2.89 11.01 -1.23
N GLN A 54 -3.39 10.30 -2.23
CA GLN A 54 -3.27 8.86 -2.34
C GLN A 54 -1.81 8.41 -2.45
N GLY A 55 -0.98 9.11 -3.25
CA GLY A 55 0.45 8.84 -3.31
C GLY A 55 1.14 8.94 -1.95
N ILE A 56 0.88 10.02 -1.22
CA ILE A 56 1.42 10.23 0.14
C ILE A 56 0.92 9.15 1.12
N PHE A 57 -0.36 8.79 1.02
CA PHE A 57 -0.94 7.72 1.83
C PHE A 57 -0.25 6.38 1.59
N ASN A 58 -0.01 6.02 0.33
CA ASN A 58 0.68 4.79 -0.03
C ASN A 58 2.11 4.76 0.54
N ASP A 59 2.85 5.87 0.43
CA ASP A 59 4.20 5.99 1.01
C ASP A 59 4.18 5.79 2.54
N ASN A 60 3.21 6.42 3.23
CA ASN A 60 3.06 6.30 4.67
C ASN A 60 2.59 4.89 5.09
N LEU A 61 1.73 4.23 4.31
CA LEU A 61 1.30 2.86 4.55
C LEU A 61 2.48 1.89 4.45
N ALA A 62 3.30 2.01 3.40
CA ALA A 62 4.51 1.21 3.24
C ALA A 62 5.50 1.41 4.41
N PHE A 63 5.65 2.66 4.90
CA PHE A 63 6.44 2.95 6.08
C PHE A 63 5.89 2.29 7.35
N ILE A 64 4.58 2.33 7.56
CA ILE A 64 3.91 1.68 8.70
C ILE A 64 4.15 0.17 8.66
N GLU A 65 3.99 -0.46 7.50
CA GLU A 65 4.20 -1.89 7.32
C GLU A 65 5.64 -2.30 7.61
N ASP A 66 6.62 -1.55 7.08
CA ASP A 66 8.03 -1.81 7.35
C ASP A 66 8.38 -1.67 8.83
N HIS A 67 7.92 -0.59 9.47
CA HIS A 67 8.12 -0.38 10.90
C HIS A 67 7.50 -1.53 11.72
N ASN A 68 6.31 -1.98 11.36
CA ASN A 68 5.62 -3.06 12.06
C ASN A 68 6.27 -4.43 11.83
N ARG A 69 6.90 -4.68 10.67
CA ARG A 69 7.76 -5.87 10.47
C ARG A 69 8.96 -5.83 11.40
N ARG A 70 9.63 -4.68 11.51
CA ARG A 70 10.76 -4.49 12.44
C ARG A 70 10.33 -4.66 13.90
N TYR A 71 9.12 -4.21 14.26
CA TYR A 71 8.54 -4.48 15.57
C TYR A 71 8.37 -5.98 15.83
N GLN A 72 7.86 -6.74 14.85
CA GLN A 72 7.70 -8.19 14.97
C GLN A 72 9.05 -8.91 15.17
N ASN A 73 10.12 -8.37 14.59
CA ASN A 73 11.49 -8.86 14.79
C ASN A 73 12.12 -8.42 16.12
N GLY A 74 11.44 -7.58 16.92
CA GLY A 74 11.97 -7.04 18.18
C GLY A 74 13.01 -5.92 17.99
N GLU A 75 13.13 -5.33 16.80
CA GLU A 75 14.11 -4.28 16.49
C GLU A 75 13.64 -2.89 16.95
N VAL A 76 12.33 -2.69 17.08
CA VAL A 76 11.70 -1.45 17.57
C VAL A 76 10.64 -1.78 18.63
N GLY A 77 10.46 -0.88 19.59
CA GLY A 77 9.62 -1.13 20.78
C GLY A 77 8.14 -0.75 20.64
N TYR A 78 7.69 -0.30 19.47
CA TYR A 78 6.31 0.13 19.25
C TYR A 78 5.81 -0.20 17.84
N LYS A 79 4.48 -0.16 17.67
CA LYS A 79 3.82 -0.31 16.37
C LYS A 79 3.27 1.03 15.89
N LEU A 80 3.16 1.16 14.58
CA LEU A 80 2.44 2.23 13.92
C LEU A 80 1.09 1.74 13.40
N ALA A 81 0.17 2.68 13.21
CA ALA A 81 -1.12 2.45 12.60
C ALA A 81 -1.51 3.64 11.73
N VAL A 82 -2.36 3.40 10.74
CA VAL A 82 -2.95 4.46 9.90
C VAL A 82 -3.80 5.37 10.79
N ASN A 83 -3.60 6.68 10.70
CA ASN A 83 -4.36 7.72 11.41
C ASN A 83 -4.83 8.81 10.44
N ASP A 84 -5.55 9.80 10.93
CA ASP A 84 -6.12 10.92 10.16
C ASP A 84 -5.08 11.79 9.44
N LEU A 85 -3.79 11.60 9.70
CA LEU A 85 -2.67 12.34 9.11
C LEU A 85 -1.90 11.52 8.08
N ALA A 86 -2.35 10.30 7.76
CA ALA A 86 -1.66 9.40 6.86
C ALA A 86 -1.56 9.92 5.41
N ASP A 87 -2.33 10.95 5.03
CA ASP A 87 -2.25 11.62 3.72
C ASP A 87 -1.43 12.93 3.73
N LEU A 88 -0.66 13.18 4.80
CA LEU A 88 0.26 14.31 4.90
C LEU A 88 1.70 13.87 4.71
N SER A 89 2.45 14.63 3.91
CA SER A 89 3.90 14.46 3.88
C SER A 89 4.52 14.95 5.19
N HIS A 90 5.73 14.49 5.49
CA HIS A 90 6.42 14.93 6.69
C HIS A 90 6.60 16.45 6.73
N ASP A 91 6.91 17.08 5.59
CA ASP A 91 7.03 18.54 5.48
C ASP A 91 5.70 19.27 5.69
N GLU A 92 4.60 18.73 5.15
CA GLU A 92 3.25 19.26 5.39
C GLU A 92 2.85 19.15 6.85
N TYR A 93 3.12 18.00 7.48
CA TYR A 93 2.89 17.80 8.91
C TYR A 93 3.67 18.82 9.74
N ARG A 94 4.98 18.98 9.50
CA ARG A 94 5.80 19.96 10.23
C ARG A 94 5.23 21.38 10.11
N ARG A 95 4.91 21.80 8.89
CA ARG A 95 4.41 23.15 8.61
C ARG A 95 3.03 23.43 9.22
N THR A 96 2.15 22.43 9.27
CA THR A 96 0.74 22.63 9.65
C THR A 96 0.38 22.16 11.06
N ARG A 97 1.26 21.40 11.73
CA ARG A 97 0.98 20.81 13.05
C ARG A 97 2.02 21.12 14.13
N LEU A 98 3.25 21.49 13.77
CA LEU A 98 4.30 21.79 14.75
C LEU A 98 4.48 23.28 15.05
N GLY A 99 3.72 24.17 14.39
CA GLY A 99 3.82 25.62 14.60
C GLY A 99 5.15 26.23 14.14
N LEU A 100 5.99 25.45 13.46
CA LEU A 100 7.24 25.92 12.85
C LEU A 100 6.89 26.60 11.52
N LEU A 101 6.65 27.92 11.61
CA LEU A 101 6.74 28.80 10.45
C LEU A 101 8.21 28.83 10.03
N GLY A 102 8.47 28.46 8.77
CA GLY A 102 9.81 28.51 8.18
C GLY A 102 10.40 29.91 8.21
#